data_AF-A0A016VMA6-F1
#
_entry.id   AF-A0A016VMA6-F1
#
_cell.length_a   1.000
_cell.length_b   1.000
_cell.length_c   1.000
_cell.angle_alpha   90.00
_cell.angle_beta   90.00
_cell.angle_gamma   90.00
#
_symmetry.space_group_name_H-M   'P 1'
#
loop_
_entity.id
_entity.type
_entity.pdbx_description
1 polymer ?
#
loop_
_entity_poly.entity_id
_entity_poly.type
_entity_poly.pdbx_seq_one_letter_code
_entity_poly.pdbx_strand_id
1 'polypeptide(L)'
;MLYEEACTGCRTCRPPVVFEPPAWRWWHILTGPPRYKEPEVKKDYSGVVNENCGRIHEVDLKGTDLIIENNLQEDLACLRVRMGGTEAGRSGVLADGWKRCSAKRVGTSDSDEFYTTDLLAKAVSLTFVKIPEFIHRLYVSSDHLGEKLDGKKIHIRSTDRKVEMYLPNAIRFDIDSL
;
A
#
# COMPACT_ATOMS: atom_id res chain seq x y z
N MET A 1 16.61 -1.20 -6.52
CA MET A 1 15.25 -1.64 -6.09
C MET A 1 14.41 -1.83 -7.33
N LEU A 2 13.61 -2.89 -7.40
CA LEU A 2 12.65 -3.09 -8.49
C LEU A 2 11.24 -2.82 -7.99
N TYR A 3 10.41 -2.11 -8.74
CA TYR A 3 9.02 -1.88 -8.35
C TYR A 3 8.07 -1.97 -9.55
N GLU A 4 6.82 -2.36 -9.28
CA GLU A 4 5.69 -2.29 -10.21
C GLU A 4 4.86 -1.06 -9.83
N GLU A 5 4.54 -0.20 -10.80
CA GLU A 5 3.74 1.00 -10.55
C GLU A 5 2.35 0.67 -9.98
N ALA A 6 1.86 1.55 -9.10
CA ALA A 6 0.48 1.48 -8.64
C ALA A 6 -0.49 1.73 -9.80
N CYS A 7 -1.48 0.84 -9.99
CA CYS A 7 -2.47 0.95 -11.04
C CYS A 7 -3.86 1.09 -10.43
N THR A 8 -4.52 2.24 -10.67
CA THR A 8 -5.87 2.58 -10.18
C THR A 8 -6.98 1.66 -10.67
N GLY A 9 -6.68 0.76 -11.61
CA GLY A 9 -7.63 -0.17 -12.22
C GLY A 9 -7.55 -0.10 -13.73
N CYS A 10 -7.29 -1.23 -14.37
CA CYS A 10 -7.33 -1.41 -15.81
C CYS A 10 -7.85 -2.81 -16.13
N ARG A 11 -8.21 -3.05 -17.39
CA ARG A 11 -8.67 -4.36 -17.87
C ARG A 11 -7.76 -5.54 -17.54
N THR A 12 -6.47 -5.28 -17.31
CA THR A 12 -5.47 -6.30 -17.02
C THR A 12 -5.41 -6.66 -15.54
N CYS A 13 -5.67 -5.69 -14.64
CA CYS A 13 -5.57 -5.92 -13.20
C CYS A 13 -6.92 -6.20 -12.53
N ARG A 14 -8.04 -5.80 -13.14
CA ARG A 14 -9.39 -6.08 -12.63
C ARG A 14 -10.18 -6.89 -13.64
N PRO A 15 -10.79 -8.01 -13.24
CA PRO A 15 -11.69 -8.74 -14.12
C PRO A 15 -12.89 -7.86 -14.47
N PRO A 16 -13.46 -8.00 -15.68
CA PRO A 16 -14.68 -7.30 -16.04
C PRO A 16 -15.79 -7.67 -15.06
N VAL A 17 -16.63 -6.69 -14.73
CA VAL A 17 -17.81 -6.93 -13.90
C VAL A 17 -18.78 -7.76 -14.75
N VAL A 18 -18.83 -9.06 -14.49
CA VAL A 18 -19.83 -9.93 -15.12
C VAL A 18 -21.16 -9.64 -14.45
N PHE A 19 -22.03 -8.91 -15.14
CA PHE A 19 -23.41 -8.76 -14.72
C PHE A 19 -24.16 -10.04 -15.09
N GLU A 20 -24.39 -10.91 -14.12
CA GLU A 20 -25.29 -12.04 -14.32
C GLU A 20 -26.72 -11.52 -14.30
N PRO A 21 -27.46 -11.58 -15.43
CA PRO A 21 -28.85 -11.16 -15.42
C PRO A 21 -29.64 -12.05 -14.46
N PRO A 22 -30.64 -11.49 -13.75
CA PRO A 22 -31.41 -12.25 -12.78
C PRO A 22 -32.04 -13.47 -13.45
N ALA A 23 -31.71 -14.66 -12.96
CA ALA A 23 -32.22 -15.92 -13.48
C ALA A 23 -33.72 -16.04 -13.18
N TRP A 24 -34.55 -15.66 -14.15
CA TRP A 24 -35.99 -15.68 -13.99
C TRP A 24 -36.51 -17.12 -14.08
N ARG A 25 -37.04 -17.62 -12.97
CA ARG A 25 -37.73 -18.92 -12.91
C ARG A 25 -39.24 -18.71 -13.01
N TRP A 26 -39.94 -19.63 -13.67
CA TRP A 26 -41.38 -19.47 -14.00
C TRP A 26 -42.28 -19.24 -12.78
N TRP A 27 -41.93 -19.80 -11.61
CA TRP A 27 -42.70 -19.62 -10.37
C TRP A 27 -42.63 -18.20 -9.78
N HIS A 28 -41.72 -17.34 -10.23
CA HIS A 28 -41.68 -15.93 -9.78
C HIS A 28 -42.88 -15.10 -10.27
N ILE A 29 -43.69 -15.61 -11.21
CA ILE A 29 -45.01 -15.06 -11.52
C ILE A 29 -45.93 -15.06 -10.28
N LEU A 30 -45.78 -16.05 -9.41
CA LEU A 30 -46.63 -16.23 -8.24
C LEU A 30 -46.10 -15.50 -7.01
N THR A 31 -44.78 -15.47 -6.84
CA THR A 31 -44.13 -14.92 -5.63
C THR A 31 -43.64 -13.48 -5.79
N GLY A 32 -43.78 -12.91 -6.99
CA GLY A 32 -43.17 -11.64 -7.36
C GLY A 32 -41.67 -11.75 -7.68
N PRO A 33 -41.08 -10.69 -8.25
CA PRO A 33 -39.66 -10.67 -8.58
C PRO A 33 -38.82 -10.83 -7.31
N PRO A 34 -37.70 -11.57 -7.37
CA PRO A 34 -36.79 -11.69 -6.24
C PRO A 34 -36.30 -10.29 -5.83
N ARG A 35 -36.34 -9.99 -4.53
CA ARG A 35 -35.71 -8.80 -3.98
C ARG A 35 -34.20 -9.00 -3.98
N TYR A 36 -33.56 -8.66 -5.08
CA TYR A 36 -32.11 -8.59 -5.14
C TYR A 36 -31.64 -7.34 -4.39
N LYS A 37 -30.58 -7.47 -3.58
CA LYS A 37 -29.82 -6.29 -3.16
C LYS A 37 -29.35 -5.60 -4.43
N GLU A 38 -29.56 -4.29 -4.52
CA GLU A 38 -28.96 -3.51 -5.61
C GLU A 38 -27.48 -3.87 -5.68
N PRO A 39 -26.97 -4.28 -6.85
CA PRO A 39 -25.56 -4.57 -6.97
C PRO A 39 -24.81 -3.29 -6.62
N GLU A 40 -23.90 -3.37 -5.65
CA GLU A 40 -22.95 -2.30 -5.40
C GLU A 40 -22.36 -1.89 -6.75
N VAL A 41 -22.49 -0.62 -7.12
CA VAL A 41 -22.05 -0.10 -8.41
C VAL A 41 -20.54 -0.27 -8.50
N LYS A 42 -20.09 -1.42 -9.04
CA LYS A 42 -18.68 -1.69 -9.29
C LYS A 42 -18.28 -0.90 -10.53
N LYS A 43 -17.32 0.00 -10.37
CA LYS A 43 -16.69 0.73 -11.48
C LYS A 43 -16.21 -0.27 -12.53
N ASP A 44 -16.59 -0.04 -13.78
CA ASP A 44 -16.14 -0.88 -14.90
C ASP A 44 -14.78 -0.39 -15.41
N TYR A 45 -13.77 -1.26 -15.32
CA TYR A 45 -12.40 -1.00 -15.78
C TYR A 45 -12.09 -1.67 -17.13
N SER A 46 -13.08 -2.33 -17.75
CA SER A 46 -12.93 -3.05 -19.02
C SER A 46 -12.39 -2.17 -20.16
N GLY A 47 -12.80 -0.89 -20.18
CA GLY A 47 -12.35 0.11 -21.14
C GLY A 47 -11.06 0.84 -20.77
N VAL A 48 -10.54 0.66 -19.54
CA VAL A 48 -9.35 1.38 -19.07
C VAL A 48 -8.09 0.59 -19.43
N VAL A 49 -7.24 1.20 -20.24
CA VAL A 49 -5.92 0.67 -20.61
C VAL A 49 -4.85 1.49 -19.92
N ASN A 50 -4.04 0.84 -19.08
CA ASN A 50 -2.85 1.43 -18.50
C ASN A 50 -1.62 0.70 -19.07
N GLU A 51 -0.81 1.42 -19.84
CA GLU A 51 0.38 0.86 -20.48
C GLU A 51 1.51 0.53 -19.51
N ASN A 52 1.56 1.22 -18.37
CA ASN A 52 2.55 0.99 -17.32
C ASN A 52 2.14 -0.11 -16.34
N CYS A 53 0.88 -0.57 -16.40
CA CYS A 53 0.42 -1.64 -15.53
C CYS A 53 1.23 -2.92 -15.79
N GLY A 54 1.87 -3.46 -14.74
CA GLY A 54 2.71 -4.65 -14.83
C GLY A 54 4.13 -4.39 -15.34
N ARG A 55 4.51 -3.15 -15.67
CA ARG A 55 5.91 -2.81 -15.98
C ARG A 55 6.73 -2.78 -14.70
N ILE A 56 7.96 -3.31 -14.79
CA ILE A 56 8.93 -3.33 -13.70
C ILE A 56 9.93 -2.21 -13.96
N HIS A 57 10.09 -1.34 -12.98
CA HIS A 57 11.03 -0.23 -12.99
C HIS A 57 12.16 -0.50 -12.00
N GLU A 58 13.35 -0.02 -12.32
CA GLU A 58 14.53 -0.11 -11.45
C GLU A 58 14.92 1.27 -10.95
N VAL A 59 15.11 1.39 -9.64
CA VAL A 59 15.54 2.62 -8.96
C VAL A 59 16.59 2.27 -7.93
N ASP A 60 17.73 2.96 -7.99
CA ASP A 60 18.74 2.88 -6.95
C ASP A 60 18.37 3.76 -5.77
N LEU A 61 18.17 3.12 -4.62
CA LEU A 61 17.85 3.80 -3.38
C LEU A 61 19.09 3.90 -2.50
N LYS A 62 19.41 5.13 -2.11
CA LYS A 62 20.45 5.46 -1.14
C LYS A 62 19.83 6.44 -0.15
N GLY A 63 20.09 6.27 1.14
CA GLY A 63 19.54 7.14 2.16
C GLY A 63 19.73 6.59 3.56
N THR A 64 19.30 7.36 4.55
CA THR A 64 19.34 6.98 5.97
C THR A 64 18.00 6.47 6.48
N ASP A 65 16.90 6.76 5.77
CA ASP A 65 15.54 6.43 6.18
C ASP A 65 14.76 5.84 5.00
N LEU A 66 14.26 4.61 5.14
CA LEU A 66 13.42 3.91 4.16
C LEU A 66 12.12 3.51 4.83
N ILE A 67 11.02 4.00 4.27
CA ILE A 67 9.67 3.76 4.76
C ILE A 67 8.85 3.12 3.64
N ILE A 68 8.23 1.99 3.94
CA ILE A 68 7.30 1.31 3.03
C ILE A 68 6.00 1.11 3.81
N GLU A 69 4.97 1.84 3.40
CA GLU A 69 3.68 1.86 4.09
C GLU A 69 2.55 1.45 3.16
N ASN A 70 1.49 0.91 3.74
CA ASN A 70 0.25 0.69 3.01
C ASN A 70 -0.47 2.05 2.83
N ASN A 71 -0.79 2.38 1.59
CA ASN A 71 -1.57 3.55 1.20
C ASN A 71 -2.90 3.06 0.63
N LEU A 72 -3.94 3.22 1.44
CA LEU A 72 -5.30 2.88 1.08
C LEU A 72 -6.00 4.12 0.53
N GLN A 73 -6.35 4.06 -0.75
CA GLN A 73 -7.27 4.99 -1.40
C GLN A 73 -8.62 4.31 -1.61
N GLU A 74 -9.68 5.08 -1.85
CA GLU A 74 -11.05 4.58 -2.00
C GLU A 74 -11.17 3.34 -2.91
N ASP A 75 -10.44 3.35 -4.02
CA ASP A 75 -10.45 2.27 -5.01
C ASP A 75 -9.16 1.48 -5.09
N LEU A 76 -8.13 1.74 -4.27
CA LEU A 76 -6.81 1.15 -4.48
C LEU A 76 -6.06 0.90 -3.18
N ALA A 77 -5.54 -0.31 -3.00
CA ALA A 77 -4.52 -0.59 -2.00
C ALA A 77 -3.15 -0.62 -2.68
N CYS A 78 -2.28 0.35 -2.37
CA CYS A 78 -0.93 0.42 -2.91
C CYS A 78 0.11 0.62 -1.79
N LEU A 79 1.37 0.44 -2.13
CA LEU A 79 2.49 0.74 -1.24
C LEU A 79 3.00 2.14 -1.55
N ARG A 80 3.21 2.97 -0.53
CA ARG A 80 3.97 4.21 -0.64
C ARG A 80 5.39 3.94 -0.16
N VAL A 81 6.36 4.13 -1.04
CA VAL A 81 7.78 3.95 -0.74
C VAL A 81 8.42 5.33 -0.65
N ARG A 82 8.98 5.64 0.52
CA ARG A 82 9.70 6.89 0.77
C ARG A 82 11.13 6.58 1.18
N MET A 83 12.08 7.20 0.50
CA MET A 83 13.51 7.14 0.84
C MET A 83 14.04 8.56 1.02
N GLY A 84 14.76 8.79 2.11
CA GLY A 84 15.23 10.11 2.48
C GLY A 84 16.58 10.13 3.20
N GLY A 85 17.08 11.34 3.41
CA GLY A 85 18.33 11.59 4.14
C GLY A 85 19.60 11.23 3.38
N THR A 86 19.58 11.28 2.04
CA THR A 86 20.78 11.13 1.19
C THR A 86 21.88 12.13 1.52
N GLU A 87 21.49 13.36 1.83
CA GLU A 87 22.38 14.49 2.11
C GLU A 87 22.51 14.78 3.61
N ALA A 88 21.74 14.08 4.43
CA ALA A 88 21.74 14.29 5.87
C ALA A 88 22.97 13.63 6.51
N GLY A 89 23.96 14.45 6.85
CA GLY A 89 25.02 14.05 7.78
C GLY A 89 24.47 13.77 9.18
N ARG A 90 25.33 13.30 10.10
CA ARG A 90 24.94 12.97 11.49
C ARG A 90 24.17 14.09 12.20
N SER A 91 24.60 15.34 12.02
CA SER A 91 23.93 16.52 12.59
C SER A 91 22.55 16.76 11.98
N GLY A 92 22.38 16.56 10.68
CA GLY A 92 21.10 16.67 9.98
C GLY A 92 20.09 15.66 10.49
N VAL A 93 20.51 14.40 10.64
CA VAL A 93 19.65 13.33 11.20
C VAL A 93 19.24 13.63 12.65
N LEU A 94 20.15 14.13 13.48
CA LEU A 94 19.82 14.52 14.86
C LEU A 94 18.86 15.70 14.92
N ALA A 95 19.06 16.72 14.08
CA ALA A 95 18.19 17.88 14.01
C ALA A 95 16.78 17.50 13.54
N ASP A 96 16.67 16.63 12.53
CA ASP A 96 15.41 16.07 12.07
C ASP A 96 14.73 15.25 13.17
N GLY A 97 15.47 14.37 13.87
CA GLY A 97 14.96 13.64 15.02
C GLY A 97 14.38 14.54 16.11
N TRP A 98 15.06 15.65 16.43
CA TRP A 98 14.57 16.64 17.39
C TRP A 98 13.28 17.33 16.93
N LYS A 99 13.18 17.67 15.64
CA LYS A 99 11.96 18.24 15.05
C LYS A 99 10.79 17.28 15.19
N ARG A 100 10.97 16.00 14.80
CA ARG A 100 9.95 14.95 14.92
C ARG A 100 9.43 14.82 16.37
N CYS A 101 10.34 14.79 17.35
CA CYS A 101 9.98 14.75 18.77
C CYS A 101 9.19 15.99 19.21
N SER A 102 9.60 17.18 18.78
CA SER A 102 8.91 18.44 19.12
C SER A 102 7.50 18.52 18.52
N ALA A 103 7.30 17.96 17.33
CA ALA A 103 6.01 17.89 16.64
C ALA A 103 5.14 16.70 17.08
N LYS A 104 5.62 15.86 18.01
CA LYS A 104 4.99 14.60 18.44
C LYS A 104 4.69 13.64 17.28
N ARG A 105 5.51 13.68 16.22
CA ARG A 105 5.41 12.77 15.07
C ARG A 105 6.41 11.63 15.21
N VAL A 106 5.96 10.43 14.86
CA VAL A 106 6.74 9.19 14.95
C VAL A 106 6.89 8.60 13.56
N GLY A 107 8.08 8.08 13.27
CA GLY A 107 8.35 7.33 12.04
C GLY A 107 8.61 8.17 10.79
N THR A 108 8.06 9.38 10.67
CA THR A 108 8.19 10.23 9.47
C THR A 108 8.84 11.59 9.76
N SER A 109 9.62 12.11 8.82
CA SER A 109 10.17 13.47 8.85
C SER A 109 9.09 14.50 8.52
N ASP A 110 9.23 15.69 9.10
CA ASP A 110 8.35 16.83 8.88
C ASP A 110 8.78 17.75 7.74
N SER A 111 10.00 17.55 7.25
CA SER A 111 10.51 18.32 6.11
C SER A 111 10.18 17.62 4.81
N ASP A 112 9.46 18.31 3.93
CA ASP A 112 9.12 17.84 2.58
C ASP A 112 10.38 17.53 1.76
N GLU A 113 11.48 18.27 1.99
CA GLU A 113 12.76 18.09 1.30
C GLU A 113 13.58 16.88 1.78
N PHE A 114 13.19 16.25 2.90
CA PHE A 114 13.97 15.14 3.46
C PHE A 114 13.86 13.86 2.61
N TYR A 115 12.67 13.62 2.04
CA TYR A 115 12.39 12.46 1.21
C TYR A 115 12.65 12.81 -0.26
N THR A 116 13.78 12.34 -0.78
CA THR A 116 14.17 12.56 -2.18
C THR A 116 13.44 11.63 -3.14
N THR A 117 12.99 10.48 -2.66
CA THR A 117 12.17 9.54 -3.44
C THR A 117 10.87 9.29 -2.71
N ASP A 118 9.76 9.55 -3.40
CA ASP A 118 8.41 9.21 -2.95
C ASP A 118 7.63 8.65 -4.15
N LEU A 119 7.31 7.36 -4.09
CA LEU A 119 6.64 6.66 -5.19
C LEU A 119 5.54 5.74 -4.69
N LEU A 120 4.54 5.55 -5.56
CA LEU A 120 3.45 4.60 -5.35
C LEU A 120 3.70 3.34 -6.17
N ALA A 121 3.76 2.21 -5.49
CA ALA A 121 4.04 0.90 -6.08
C ALA A 121 2.97 -0.12 -5.69
N LYS A 122 2.65 -1.04 -6.60
CA LYS A 122 1.82 -2.20 -6.28
C LYS A 122 2.64 -3.31 -5.61
N ALA A 123 3.88 -3.47 -6.07
CA ALA A 123 4.82 -4.43 -5.54
C ALA A 123 6.24 -3.85 -5.60
N VAL A 124 7.05 -4.22 -4.62
CA VAL A 124 8.43 -3.77 -4.45
C VAL A 124 9.30 -4.98 -4.18
N SER A 125 10.43 -5.06 -4.86
CA SER A 125 11.50 -6.01 -4.57
C SER A 125 12.77 -5.25 -4.25
N LEU A 126 13.30 -5.46 -3.06
CA LEU A 126 14.48 -4.78 -2.56
C LEU A 126 15.53 -5.78 -2.10
N THR A 127 16.79 -5.44 -2.37
CA THR A 127 17.95 -6.20 -1.92
C THR A 127 18.84 -5.23 -1.21
N PHE A 128 19.16 -5.50 0.05
CA PHE A 128 20.05 -4.65 0.80
C PHE A 128 21.51 -5.02 0.51
N VAL A 129 22.27 -4.04 0.03
CA VAL A 129 23.69 -4.21 -0.30
C VAL A 129 24.57 -4.00 0.93
N LYS A 130 24.19 -3.04 1.79
CA LYS A 130 24.89 -2.71 3.04
C LYS A 130 23.88 -2.27 4.09
N ILE A 131 23.71 -3.05 5.16
CA ILE A 131 22.98 -2.65 6.36
C ILE A 131 23.96 -2.65 7.53
N PRO A 132 24.03 -1.59 8.35
CA PRO A 132 24.80 -1.62 9.59
C PRO A 132 24.28 -2.70 10.55
N GLU A 133 25.17 -3.49 11.15
CA GLU A 133 24.81 -4.67 11.99
C GLU A 133 23.79 -4.37 13.11
N PHE A 134 23.78 -3.15 13.66
CA PHE A 134 22.83 -2.75 14.70
C PHE A 134 21.40 -2.53 14.18
N ILE A 135 21.19 -2.39 12.87
CA ILE A 135 19.89 -2.21 12.20
C ILE A 135 19.36 -3.54 11.64
N HIS A 136 20.07 -4.67 11.81
CA HIS A 136 19.67 -6.00 11.29
C HIS A 136 18.46 -6.62 12.03
N ARG A 137 17.49 -5.82 12.45
CA ARG A 137 16.27 -6.28 13.09
C ARG A 137 15.10 -5.97 12.17
N LEU A 138 14.58 -6.99 11.53
CA LEU A 138 13.32 -6.89 10.79
C LEU A 138 12.18 -7.33 11.71
N TYR A 139 11.17 -6.48 11.83
CA TYR A 139 9.94 -6.80 12.55
C TYR A 139 8.79 -6.86 11.55
N VAL A 140 8.00 -7.92 11.60
CA VAL A 140 6.74 -8.04 10.86
C VAL A 140 5.65 -8.26 11.90
N SER A 141 4.71 -7.31 12.01
CA SER A 141 3.62 -7.38 13.00
C SER A 141 4.11 -7.59 14.44
N SER A 142 5.17 -6.89 14.83
CA SER A 142 5.86 -6.98 16.13
C SER A 142 6.66 -8.26 16.38
N ASP A 143 6.64 -9.22 15.46
CA ASP A 143 7.48 -10.42 15.55
C ASP A 143 8.85 -10.16 14.95
N HIS A 144 9.90 -10.42 15.74
CA HIS A 144 11.28 -10.28 15.30
C HIS A 144 11.67 -11.45 14.39
N LEU A 145 12.01 -11.15 13.14
CA LEU A 145 12.58 -12.11 12.21
C LEU A 145 14.08 -12.23 12.48
N GLY A 146 14.51 -13.37 13.05
CA GLY A 146 15.92 -13.67 13.36
C GLY A 146 16.81 -13.92 12.14
N GLU A 147 16.40 -13.49 10.96
CA GLU A 147 17.11 -13.73 9.71
C GLU A 147 18.05 -12.59 9.35
N LYS A 148 19.25 -12.94 8.87
CA LYS A 148 20.16 -11.95 8.27
C LYS A 148 19.58 -11.45 6.95
N LEU A 149 19.50 -10.13 6.80
CA LEU A 149 18.91 -9.47 5.62
C LEU A 149 19.92 -9.23 4.49
N ASP A 150 21.22 -9.35 4.76
CA ASP A 150 22.28 -9.07 3.79
C ASP A 150 22.17 -9.99 2.56
N GLY A 151 22.12 -9.37 1.37
CA GLY A 151 22.02 -10.09 0.10
C GLY A 151 20.69 -10.80 -0.14
N LYS A 152 19.75 -10.78 0.81
CA LYS A 152 18.41 -11.34 0.62
C LYS A 152 17.55 -10.38 -0.18
N LYS A 153 16.82 -10.95 -1.14
CA LYS A 153 15.79 -10.24 -1.89
C LYS A 153 14.47 -10.33 -1.13
N ILE A 154 13.98 -9.19 -0.66
CA ILE A 154 12.68 -9.07 0.01
C ILE A 154 11.65 -8.62 -1.01
N HIS A 155 10.52 -9.32 -1.08
CA HIS A 155 9.41 -8.98 -1.95
C HIS A 155 8.21 -8.56 -1.10
N ILE A 156 7.76 -7.32 -1.28
CA ILE A 156 6.62 -6.73 -0.58
C ILE A 156 5.56 -6.43 -1.63
N ARG A 157 4.33 -6.89 -1.40
CA ARG A 157 3.23 -6.71 -2.35
C ARG A 157 1.96 -6.30 -1.63
N SER A 158 1.29 -5.28 -2.14
CA SER A 158 -0.05 -4.92 -1.69
C SER A 158 -1.08 -5.94 -2.17
N THR A 159 -2.12 -6.15 -1.37
CA THR A 159 -3.25 -7.02 -1.72
C THR A 159 -4.55 -6.23 -1.74
N ASP A 160 -5.30 -6.35 -2.82
CA ASP A 160 -6.66 -5.77 -2.93
C ASP A 160 -7.72 -6.60 -2.19
N ARG A 161 -7.29 -7.51 -1.31
CA ARG A 161 -8.22 -8.33 -0.52
C ARG A 161 -8.79 -7.47 0.60
N LYS A 162 -10.11 -7.38 0.65
CA LYS A 162 -10.82 -6.81 1.79
C LYS A 162 -10.59 -7.70 3.02
N VAL A 163 -10.05 -7.13 4.08
CA VAL A 163 -9.94 -7.77 5.38
C VAL A 163 -11.10 -7.27 6.22
N GLU A 164 -12.08 -8.14 6.47
CA GLU A 164 -13.15 -7.84 7.41
C GLU A 164 -12.65 -8.09 8.82
N MET A 165 -12.65 -7.04 9.65
CA MET A 165 -12.22 -7.11 11.04
C MET A 165 -13.34 -6.67 11.97
N TYR A 166 -13.51 -7.41 13.07
CA TYR A 166 -14.45 -7.04 14.11
C TYR A 166 -13.76 -6.11 15.11
N LEU A 167 -14.17 -4.84 15.10
CA LEU A 167 -13.71 -3.84 16.05
C LEU A 167 -14.74 -3.66 17.17
N PRO A 168 -14.31 -3.59 18.45
CA PRO A 168 -15.19 -3.21 19.55
C PRO A 168 -15.85 -1.86 19.29
N ASN A 169 -17.12 -1.71 19.66
CA ASN A 169 -17.88 -0.48 19.43
C ASN A 169 -17.19 0.77 20.02
N ALA A 170 -16.46 0.61 21.11
CA ALA A 170 -15.73 1.69 21.77
C ALA A 170 -14.55 2.26 20.95
N ILE A 171 -14.07 1.53 19.92
CA ILE A 171 -12.94 1.92 19.07
C ILE A 171 -13.43 2.29 17.66
N ARG A 172 -14.73 2.20 17.38
CA ARG A 172 -15.28 2.62 16.08
C ARG A 172 -15.20 4.14 15.99
N PHE A 173 -14.16 4.61 15.31
CA PHE A 173 -14.10 5.98 14.84
C PHE A 173 -14.99 6.10 13.61
N ASP A 174 -15.93 7.03 13.65
CA ASP A 174 -16.74 7.37 12.49
C ASP A 174 -15.88 8.20 11.55
N ILE A 175 -15.52 7.64 10.39
CA ILE A 175 -14.65 8.30 9.42
C ILE A 175 -15.26 9.63 8.93
N ASP A 176 -16.59 9.74 8.94
CA ASP A 176 -17.34 10.94 8.55
C ASP A 176 -17.34 12.05 9.62
N SER A 177 -16.76 11.79 10.80
CA SER A 177 -16.66 12.75 11.90
C SER A 177 -15.33 13.52 11.96
N LEU A 178 -14.48 13.39 10.92
CA LEU A 178 -13.19 14.09 10.76
C LEU A 178 -13.28 15.26 9.78
#